data_AF-A0A0F9EA82-F1
#
_entry.id   AF-A0A0F9EA82-F1
#
_cell.length_a   1.000
_cell.length_b   1.000
_cell.length_c   1.000
_cell.angle_alpha   90.00
_cell.angle_beta   90.00
_cell.angle_gamma   90.00
#
_symmetry.space_group_name_H-M   'P 1'
#
loop_
_entity.id
_entity.type
_entity.pdbx_description
1 polymer ?
#
loop_
_entity_poly.entity_id
_entity_poly.type
_entity_poly.pdbx_seq_one_letter_code
_entity_poly.pdbx_strand_id
1 'polypeptide(L)' 'PALIAQVKQLLATGCVTTRSGKQLPLHADSLCVHGDNAAGIALIAEIKALCHSN' A
#
# COMPACT_ATOMS: atom_id res chain seq x y z
N PRO A 1 7.28 2.59 -7.39
CA PRO A 1 6.10 2.99 -8.20
C PRO A 1 5.08 3.74 -7.32
N ALA A 2 4.09 4.44 -7.91
CA ALA A 2 3.08 5.21 -7.16
C ALA A 2 2.32 4.36 -6.12
N LEU A 3 2.06 3.08 -6.44
CA LEU A 3 1.42 2.13 -5.54
C LEU A 3 2.24 1.89 -4.26
N ILE A 4 3.53 1.58 -4.38
CA ILE A 4 4.41 1.33 -3.22
C ILE A 4 4.56 2.60 -2.37
N ALA A 5 4.60 3.78 -3.00
CA ALA A 5 4.62 5.05 -2.26
C ALA A 5 3.36 5.22 -1.41
N GLN A 6 2.18 4.88 -1.94
CA GLN A 6 0.93 4.92 -1.19
C GLN A 6 0.90 3.90 -0.04
N VAL A 7 1.42 2.67 -0.24
CA VAL A 7 1.55 1.68 0.84
C VAL A 7 2.43 2.20 1.97
N LYS A 8 3.60 2.76 1.62
CA LYS A 8 4.51 3.37 2.61
C LYS A 8 3.85 4.54 3.35
N GLN A 9 3.11 5.39 2.63
CA GLN A 9 2.35 6.49 3.24
C GLN A 9 1.32 5.96 4.23
N LEU A 10 0.53 4.95 3.85
CA LEU A 10 -0.51 4.37 4.71
C LEU A 10 0.10 3.78 5.98
N LEU A 11 1.18 3.00 5.87
CA LEU A 11 1.85 2.39 7.02
C LEU A 11 2.46 3.45 7.97
N ALA A 12 3.03 4.53 7.42
CA ALA A 12 3.69 5.55 8.23
C ALA A 12 2.72 6.56 8.88
N THR A 13 1.57 6.82 8.24
CA THR A 13 0.69 7.95 8.62
C THR A 13 -0.75 7.55 8.93
N GLY A 14 -1.15 6.30 8.65
CA GLY A 14 -2.54 5.88 8.71
C GLY A 14 -3.45 6.56 7.68
N CYS A 15 -2.88 7.23 6.66
CA CYS A 15 -3.62 8.01 5.68
C CYS A 15 -3.18 7.69 4.23
N VAL A 16 -4.09 7.90 3.29
CA VAL A 16 -3.80 7.89 1.84
C VAL A 16 -4.13 9.24 1.21
N THR A 17 -3.39 9.58 0.15
CA THR A 17 -3.72 10.75 -0.67
C THR A 17 -4.76 10.37 -1.71
N THR A 18 -5.93 11.02 -1.67
CA THR A 18 -7.00 10.82 -2.65
C THR A 18 -6.64 11.44 -4.00
N ARG A 19 -7.39 11.09 -5.06
CA ARG A 19 -7.23 11.70 -6.39
C ARG A 19 -7.37 13.24 -6.40
N SER A 20 -8.10 13.80 -5.43
CA SER A 20 -8.25 15.26 -5.27
C SER A 20 -7.08 15.92 -4.53
N GLY A 21 -6.06 15.16 -4.11
CA GLY A 21 -4.93 15.64 -3.31
C GLY A 21 -5.20 15.70 -1.81
N LYS A 22 -6.43 15.49 -1.36
CA LYS A 22 -6.79 15.47 0.07
C LYS A 22 -6.33 14.18 0.74
N GLN A 23 -5.95 14.28 2.01
CA GLN A 23 -5.64 13.13 2.87
C GLN A 23 -6.93 12.48 3.39
N LEU A 24 -6.99 11.15 3.32
CA LEU A 24 -8.07 10.36 3.88
C LEU A 24 -7.48 9.40 4.94
N PRO A 25 -7.79 9.58 6.23
CA PRO A 25 -7.41 8.62 7.27
C PRO A 25 -8.17 7.30 7.09
N LEU A 26 -7.47 6.19 7.32
CA LEU A 26 -8.01 4.83 7.22
C LEU A 26 -7.59 4.01 8.44
N HIS A 27 -8.54 3.26 9.01
CA HIS A 27 -8.23 2.18 9.95
C HIS A 27 -8.14 0.88 9.16
N ALA A 28 -6.93 0.51 8.74
CA ALA A 28 -6.69 -0.62 7.86
C ALA A 28 -5.85 -1.70 8.56
N ASP A 29 -6.52 -2.75 9.02
CA ASP A 29 -5.86 -3.91 9.64
C ASP A 29 -5.32 -4.92 8.60
N SER A 30 -5.77 -4.81 7.36
CA SER A 30 -5.33 -5.66 6.25
C SER A 30 -5.24 -4.87 4.95
N LEU A 31 -4.38 -5.34 4.04
CA LEU A 31 -4.20 -4.76 2.71
C LEU A 31 -4.56 -5.78 1.64
N CYS A 32 -5.52 -5.43 0.79
CA CYS A 32 -5.89 -6.25 -0.37
C CYS A 32 -4.84 -6.12 -1.48
N VAL A 33 -4.47 -7.25 -2.08
CA VAL A 33 -3.52 -7.32 -3.19
C VAL A 33 -4.05 -8.22 -4.30
N HIS A 34 -3.65 -7.96 -5.54
CA HIS A 34 -4.10 -8.72 -6.71
C HIS A 34 -2.89 -9.33 -7.43
N GLY A 35 -2.94 -10.64 -7.64
CA GLY A 35 -1.89 -11.44 -8.27
C GLY A 35 -2.18 -11.81 -9.72
N ASP A 36 -2.93 -10.95 -10.43
CA ASP A 36 -3.52 -11.25 -11.74
C ASP A 36 -2.48 -11.57 -12.83
N ASN A 37 -1.23 -11.15 -12.62
CA ASN A 37 -0.10 -11.45 -13.51
C ASN A 37 1.23 -11.45 -12.74
N ALA A 38 2.31 -11.85 -13.42
CA ALA A 38 3.65 -11.94 -12.84
C ALA A 38 4.15 -10.62 -12.23
N ALA A 39 3.80 -9.47 -12.82
CA ALA A 39 4.16 -8.17 -12.27
C ALA A 39 3.40 -7.87 -10.97
N GLY A 40 2.10 -8.22 -10.90
CA GLY A 40 1.30 -8.14 -9.69
C GLY A 40 1.89 -9.01 -8.57
N ILE A 41 2.24 -10.26 -8.88
CA ILE A 41 2.87 -11.18 -7.92
C ILE A 41 4.21 -10.62 -7.40
N ALA A 42 5.04 -10.04 -8.27
CA ALA A 42 6.29 -9.42 -7.85
C ALA A 42 6.08 -8.26 -6.85
N LEU A 43 5.05 -7.43 -7.07
CA LEU A 43 4.68 -6.35 -6.14
C LEU A 43 4.17 -6.88 -4.80
N ILE A 44 3.48 -8.03 -4.78
CA ILE A 44 3.02 -8.66 -3.52
C ILE A 44 4.19 -8.96 -2.59
N ALA A 45 5.31 -9.46 -3.13
CA ALA A 45 6.50 -9.74 -2.32
C ALA A 45 7.07 -8.46 -1.67
N GLU A 46 7.12 -7.35 -2.42
CA GLU A 46 7.58 -6.05 -1.90
C GLU A 46 6.62 -5.49 -0.84
N ILE A 47 5.31 -5.52 -1.10
CA ILE A 47 4.27 -5.07 -0.15
C ILE A 47 4.35 -5.88 1.14
N LYS A 48 4.50 -7.21 1.03
CA LYS A 48 4.64 -8.10 2.18
C LYS A 48 5.85 -7.72 3.04
N ALA A 49 6.99 -7.41 2.42
CA ALA A 49 8.17 -6.98 3.17
C ALA A 49 7.90 -5.69 3.96
N LEU A 50 7.22 -4.71 3.36
CA LEU A 50 6.86 -3.45 4.03
C LEU A 50 5.94 -3.65 5.23
N CYS A 51 4.91 -4.49 5.13
CA CYS A 51 3.96 -4.71 6.22
C CYS A 51 4.54 -5.47 7.42
N HIS A 52 5.64 -6.21 7.25
CA HIS A 52 6.29 -6.96 8.33
C HIS A 52 7.56 -6.28 8.86
N SER A 53 7.97 -5.16 8.28
CA SER A 53 9.10 -4.36 8.75
C SER A 53 8.62 -3.47 9.89
N ASN A 54 8.54 -4.05 11.09
CA ASN A 54 8.30 -3.31 12.35
C ASN A 54 9.62 -3.20 13.12
#